data_AF-A0A317Q5M1-F1
#
_entry.id   AF-A0A317Q5M1-F1
#
_cell.length_a   1.000
_cell.length_b   1.000
_cell.length_c   1.000
_cell.angle_alpha   90.00
_cell.angle_beta   90.00
_cell.angle_gamma   90.00
#
_symmetry.space_group_name_H-M   'P 1'
#
loop_
_entity.id
_entity.type
_entity.pdbx_description
1 polymer ?
#
loop_
_entity_poly.entity_id
_entity_poly.type
_entity_poly.pdbx_seq_one_letter_code
_entity_poly.pdbx_strand_id
1 'polypeptide(L)'
;MFTPEFINEELGEFILVANHNLESEDPVQLSIEYNLARISYGLSQLPAHIRTCQVIYDIRGQSIPDAVLALVSRALEHLATVEFKR
;
A
#
# COMPACT_ATOMS: atom_id res chain seq x y z
N MET A 1 -4.09 -7.78 16.07
CA MET A 1 -2.65 -8.06 15.86
C MET A 1 -2.32 -7.59 14.46
N PHE A 2 -1.40 -6.63 14.32
CA PHE A 2 -0.95 -6.13 13.04
C PHE A 2 0.41 -6.75 12.71
N THR A 3 0.57 -7.25 11.50
CA THR A 3 1.84 -7.82 11.03
C THR A 3 2.06 -7.31 9.61
N PRO A 4 3.06 -6.42 9.41
CA PRO A 4 3.47 -6.02 8.06
C PRO A 4 4.25 -7.17 7.41
N GLU A 5 4.38 -7.12 6.09
CA GLU A 5 5.21 -8.09 5.35
C GLU A 5 6.70 -7.93 5.70
N PHE A 6 7.15 -6.72 6.01
CA PHE A 6 8.52 -6.45 6.43
C PHE A 6 8.61 -5.20 7.31
N ILE A 7 9.60 -5.18 8.22
CA ILE A 7 9.97 -3.99 9.00
C ILE A 7 11.44 -3.69 8.70
N ASN A 8 11.70 -2.48 8.22
CA ASN A 8 13.02 -1.92 8.08
C ASN A 8 13.34 -1.04 9.31
N GLU A 9 14.00 -1.64 10.28
CA GLU A 9 14.41 -0.97 11.52
C GLU A 9 15.38 0.20 11.27
N GLU A 10 16.24 0.09 10.25
CA GLU A 10 17.23 1.12 9.93
C GLU A 10 16.59 2.38 9.35
N LEU A 11 15.55 2.22 8.53
CA LEU A 11 14.82 3.33 7.91
C LEU A 11 13.61 3.79 8.72
N GLY A 12 13.24 3.06 9.77
CA GLY A 12 12.01 3.35 10.53
C GLY A 12 10.75 3.15 9.68
N GLU A 13 10.77 2.15 8.79
CA GLU A 13 9.73 1.91 7.78
C GLU A 13 9.14 0.51 7.92
N PHE A 14 7.85 0.37 7.61
CA PHE A 14 7.25 -0.95 7.37
C PHE A 14 6.70 -1.06 5.95
N ILE A 15 6.78 -2.27 5.41
CA ILE A 15 6.35 -2.56 4.03
C ILE A 15 5.07 -3.36 4.07
N LEU A 16 4.12 -2.94 3.25
CA LEU A 16 2.92 -3.69 2.92
C LEU A 16 2.97 -4.16 1.48
N VAL A 17 2.53 -5.40 1.24
CA VAL A 17 2.34 -5.91 -0.13
C VAL A 17 0.84 -6.03 -0.42
N ALA A 18 0.43 -5.49 -1.57
CA ALA A 18 -0.94 -5.57 -2.07
C ALA A 18 -0.94 -6.29 -3.43
N ASN A 19 -1.77 -7.32 -3.58
CA ASN A 19 -1.91 -8.11 -4.81
C ASN A 19 -3.35 -8.08 -5.34
N HIS A 20 -4.08 -7.01 -5.04
CA HIS A 20 -5.47 -6.86 -5.44
C HIS A 20 -5.61 -6.70 -6.97
N ASN A 21 -6.76 -7.10 -7.50
CA ASN A 21 -7.13 -6.81 -8.87
C ASN A 21 -7.39 -5.31 -9.03
N LEU A 22 -6.80 -4.68 -10.04
CA LEU A 22 -6.99 -3.26 -10.38
C LEU A 22 -7.52 -3.07 -11.82
N GLU A 23 -7.98 -4.13 -12.48
CA GLU A 23 -8.52 -4.09 -13.84
C GLU A 23 -9.99 -3.61 -13.92
N SER A 24 -10.62 -3.31 -12.78
CA SER A 24 -12.00 -2.85 -12.70
C SER A 24 -12.19 -1.85 -11.57
N GLU A 25 -13.16 -0.96 -11.71
CA GLU A 25 -13.39 0.17 -10.79
C GLU A 25 -13.70 -0.26 -9.36
N ASP A 26 -14.64 -1.20 -9.16
CA ASP A 26 -15.02 -1.67 -7.81
C ASP A 26 -13.82 -2.28 -7.04
N PRO A 27 -13.03 -3.21 -7.63
CA PRO A 27 -11.79 -3.68 -7.00
C PRO A 27 -10.77 -2.59 -6.68
N VAL A 28 -10.63 -1.56 -7.53
CA VAL A 28 -9.71 -0.44 -7.29
C VAL A 28 -10.13 0.32 -6.03
N GLN A 29 -11.41 0.64 -5.91
CA GLN A 29 -11.94 1.37 -4.76
C GLN A 29 -11.75 0.57 -3.46
N LEU A 30 -12.11 -0.71 -3.47
CA LEU A 30 -11.90 -1.62 -2.33
C LEU A 30 -10.42 -1.73 -1.95
N SER A 31 -9.53 -1.81 -2.95
CA SER A 31 -8.09 -1.86 -2.72
C SER A 31 -7.58 -0.59 -2.03
N ILE A 32 -8.04 0.58 -2.44
CA ILE A 32 -7.67 1.86 -1.83
C ILE A 32 -8.14 1.89 -0.37
N GLU A 33 -9.41 1.62 -0.12
CA GLU A 33 -10.01 1.67 1.22
C GLU A 33 -9.33 0.68 2.18
N TYR A 34 -9.10 -0.54 1.71
CA TYR A 34 -8.41 -1.56 2.49
C TYR A 34 -6.99 -1.12 2.87
N ASN A 35 -6.21 -0.63 1.92
CA ASN A 35 -4.83 -0.22 2.18
C ASN A 35 -4.76 1.01 3.08
N LEU A 36 -5.66 2.00 2.91
CA LEU A 36 -5.75 3.15 3.83
C LEU A 36 -5.98 2.72 5.28
N ALA A 37 -6.94 1.81 5.49
CA ALA A 37 -7.23 1.28 6.81
C ALA A 37 -6.03 0.49 7.38
N ARG A 38 -5.38 -0.33 6.54
CA ARG A 38 -4.23 -1.16 6.93
C ARG A 38 -3.01 -0.31 7.31
N ILE A 39 -2.69 0.73 6.53
CA ILE A 39 -1.59 1.67 6.82
C ILE A 39 -1.87 2.41 8.12
N SER A 40 -3.06 3.00 8.25
CA SER A 40 -3.45 3.77 9.43
C SER A 40 -3.41 2.93 10.71
N TYR A 41 -3.92 1.70 10.62
CA TYR A 41 -3.84 0.76 11.73
C TYR A 41 -2.39 0.39 12.04
N GLY A 42 -1.57 0.08 11.03
CA GLY A 42 -0.14 -0.22 11.21
C GLY A 42 0.63 0.88 11.93
N LEU A 43 0.47 2.14 11.50
CA LEU A 43 1.08 3.31 12.15
C LEU A 43 0.67 3.47 13.62
N SER A 44 -0.53 3.03 14.00
CA SER A 44 -1.00 3.07 15.39
C SER A 44 -0.49 1.92 16.26
N GLN A 45 -0.07 0.81 15.65
CA GLN A 45 0.30 -0.42 16.36
C GLN A 45 1.81 -0.63 16.45
N LEU A 46 2.58 -0.05 15.54
CA LEU A 46 4.02 -0.24 15.49
C LEU A 46 4.75 0.65 16.51
N PRO A 47 5.97 0.25 16.92
CA PRO A 47 6.81 1.06 17.79
C PRO A 47 7.04 2.47 17.24
N ALA A 48 7.24 3.44 18.14
CA ALA A 48 7.32 4.86 17.80
C ALA A 48 8.50 5.25 16.88
N HIS A 49 9.49 4.38 16.69
CA HIS A 49 10.58 4.59 15.74
C HIS A 49 10.26 4.12 14.33
N ILE A 50 9.19 3.33 14.13
CA ILE A 50 8.67 2.94 12.82
C ILE A 50 7.54 3.91 12.44
N ARG A 51 7.78 4.83 11.51
CA ARG A 51 6.90 5.97 11.24
C ARG A 51 6.45 6.11 9.80
N THR A 52 7.10 5.43 8.87
CA THR A 52 6.76 5.49 7.44
C THR A 52 6.25 4.15 6.95
N CYS A 53 5.46 4.20 5.88
CA CYS A 53 4.93 3.03 5.22
C CYS A 53 5.32 3.06 3.74
N GLN A 54 5.73 1.91 3.23
CA GLN A 54 5.79 1.64 1.79
C GLN A 54 4.72 0.61 1.44
N VAL A 55 3.94 0.87 0.39
CA VAL A 55 3.03 -0.11 -0.19
C VAL A 55 3.54 -0.54 -1.55
N ILE A 56 3.81 -1.83 -1.68
CA ILE A 56 4.23 -2.47 -2.93
C ILE A 56 3.02 -3.19 -3.52
N TYR A 57 2.54 -2.69 -4.65
CA TYR A 57 1.52 -3.36 -5.45
C TYR A 57 2.17 -4.37 -6.39
N ASP A 58 1.89 -5.66 -6.16
CA ASP A 58 2.22 -6.73 -7.11
C ASP A 58 1.10 -6.85 -8.15
N ILE A 59 1.34 -6.29 -9.34
CA ILE A 59 0.37 -6.21 -10.42
C ILE A 59 0.79 -7.06 -11.63
N ARG A 60 1.74 -7.97 -11.44
CA ARG A 60 2.20 -8.89 -12.48
C ARG A 60 1.01 -9.67 -13.06
N GLY A 61 0.88 -9.63 -14.38
CA GLY A 61 -0.19 -10.32 -15.11
C GLY A 61 -1.49 -9.53 -15.26
N GLN A 62 -1.60 -8.32 -14.72
CA GLN A 62 -2.76 -7.45 -14.90
C GLN A 62 -2.51 -6.40 -15.99
N SER A 63 -3.53 -6.08 -16.79
CA SER A 63 -3.48 -5.01 -17.80
C SER A 63 -4.15 -3.74 -17.28
N ILE A 64 -3.38 -2.92 -16.55
CA ILE A 64 -3.91 -1.76 -15.82
C ILE A 64 -3.54 -0.45 -16.54
N PRO A 65 -4.52 0.43 -16.84
CA PRO A 65 -4.22 1.76 -17.37
C PRO A 65 -3.41 2.61 -16.38
N ASP A 66 -2.44 3.39 -16.87
CA ASP A 66 -1.63 4.28 -16.00
C ASP A 66 -2.47 5.28 -15.20
N ALA A 67 -3.66 5.66 -15.70
CA ALA A 67 -4.61 6.50 -14.99
C ALA A 67 -5.11 5.85 -13.67
N VAL A 68 -5.31 4.53 -13.66
CA VAL A 68 -5.71 3.78 -12.45
C VAL A 68 -4.55 3.73 -11.46
N LEU A 69 -3.32 3.52 -11.93
CA LEU A 69 -2.14 3.53 -11.06
C LEU A 69 -1.92 4.90 -10.43
N ALA A 70 -2.09 5.98 -11.20
CA ALA A 70 -2.03 7.34 -10.70
C ALA A 70 -3.12 7.64 -9.67
N LEU A 71 -4.35 7.12 -9.89
CA LEU A 71 -5.44 7.23 -8.91
C LEU A 71 -5.06 6.55 -7.58
N VAL A 72 -4.58 5.31 -7.64
CA VAL A 72 -4.15 4.55 -6.45
C VAL A 72 -3.00 5.26 -5.73
N SER A 73 -1.98 5.73 -6.45
CA SER A 73 -0.87 6.48 -5.86
C SER A 73 -1.36 7.73 -5.13
N ARG A 74 -2.18 8.56 -5.79
CA ARG A 74 -2.71 9.80 -5.20
C ARG A 74 -3.58 9.54 -3.98
N ALA A 75 -4.31 8.42 -3.97
CA ALA A 75 -5.14 8.07 -2.82
C ALA A 75 -4.30 7.73 -1.59
N LEU A 76 -3.12 7.15 -1.75
CA LEU A 76 -2.28 6.65 -0.65
C LEU A 76 -1.09 7.55 -0.29
N GLU A 77 -0.70 8.48 -1.17
CA GLU A 77 0.54 9.28 -1.05
C GLU A 77 0.66 10.09 0.25
N HIS A 78 -0.47 10.40 0.89
CA HIS A 78 -0.50 11.14 2.16
C HIS A 78 -0.13 10.28 3.39
N LEU A 79 -0.14 8.94 3.26
CA LEU A 79 0.20 8.01 4.35
C LEU A 79 1.35 7.06 4.01
N ALA A 80 1.62 6.82 2.73
CA ALA A 80 2.63 5.87 2.30
C ALA A 80 3.27 6.24 0.96
N THR A 81 4.48 5.73 0.74
CA THR A 81 5.07 5.66 -0.60
C THR A 81 4.48 4.47 -1.35
N VAL A 82 4.20 4.62 -2.64
CA VAL A 82 3.57 3.57 -3.47
C VAL A 82 4.52 3.14 -4.57
N GLU A 83 4.74 1.84 -4.68
CA GLU A 83 5.51 1.22 -5.75
C GLU A 83 4.67 0.14 -6.45
N PHE A 84 4.81 0.02 -7.77
CA PHE A 84 4.15 -1.03 -8.56
C PHE A 84 5.20 -1.98 -9.16
N LYS A 85 5.08 -3.28 -8.88
CA LYS A 85 5.86 -4.34 -9.51
C LYS A 85 5.04 -4.93 -10.65
N ARG A 86 5.54 -4.76 -11.87
CA ARG A 86 4.93 -5.24 -13.13
C ARG A 86 5.62 -6.48 -13.66
#